data_AF-A0AAD9KE54-F1
#
_entry.id   AF-A0AAD9KE54-F1
#
_cell.length_a   1.000
_cell.length_b   1.000
_cell.length_c   1.000
_cell.angle_alpha   90.00
_cell.angle_beta   90.00
_cell.angle_gamma   90.00
#
_symmetry.space_group_name_H-M   'P 1'
#
loop_
_entity.id
_entity.type
_entity.pdbx_description
1 polymer ?
#
loop_
_entity_poly.entity_id
_entity_poly.type
_entity_poly.pdbx_seq_one_letter_code
_entity_poly.pdbx_strand_id
1 'polypeptide(L)'
;MGNPFAENSKDLFVLDSRDLADPAVIDTLRQIKSLGQEQYDTYVNERLVNQTKPITDPMKRNNLPLFSRPPVREKSRAQLQRSSLKNKLFSVLQVVHSVANTEW
;
A
#
# COMPACT_ATOMS: atom_id res chain seq x y z
N MET A 1 33.24 -8.11 -23.16
CA MET A 1 32.41 -7.32 -22.22
C MET A 1 30.95 -7.63 -22.53
N GLY A 2 30.31 -8.49 -21.74
CA GLY A 2 28.93 -8.94 -21.96
C GLY A 2 27.93 -7.95 -21.40
N ASN A 3 26.78 -7.80 -22.08
CA ASN A 3 25.71 -6.92 -21.66
C ASN A 3 25.07 -7.44 -20.35
N PRO A 4 25.11 -6.69 -19.24
CA PRO A 4 24.53 -7.11 -17.96
C PRO A 4 22.99 -7.17 -17.97
N PHE A 5 22.33 -6.66 -19.02
CA PHE A 5 20.88 -6.72 -19.21
C PHE A 5 20.43 -7.83 -20.19
N ALA A 6 21.36 -8.57 -20.78
CA ALA A 6 21.04 -9.65 -21.70
C ALA A 6 20.77 -10.98 -20.98
N GLU A 7 21.06 -11.06 -19.68
CA GLU A 7 20.75 -12.22 -18.87
C GLU A 7 19.28 -12.17 -18.44
N ASN A 8 18.46 -13.07 -18.99
CA ASN A 8 17.10 -13.33 -18.53
C ASN A 8 17.14 -13.96 -17.13
N SER A 9 17.64 -13.22 -16.14
CA SER A 9 17.78 -13.74 -14.79
C SER A 9 16.40 -13.82 -14.15
N LYS A 10 16.05 -15.02 -13.67
CA LYS A 10 14.87 -15.23 -12.81
C LYS A 10 14.88 -14.28 -11.61
N ASP A 11 16.07 -13.82 -11.20
CA ASP A 11 16.29 -12.85 -10.14
C ASP A 11 15.70 -11.46 -10.44
N LEU A 12 15.74 -11.01 -11.70
CA LEU A 12 15.13 -9.73 -12.10
C LEU A 12 13.60 -9.75 -11.92
N PHE A 13 12.96 -10.89 -12.21
CA PHE A 13 11.53 -11.08 -11.99
C PHE A 13 11.14 -11.17 -10.51
N VAL A 14 12.04 -11.67 -9.65
CA VAL A 14 11.82 -11.77 -8.20
C VAL A 14 11.95 -10.41 -7.52
N LEU A 15 12.87 -9.56 -7.97
CA LEU A 15 12.98 -8.15 -7.54
C LEU A 15 11.71 -7.37 -7.89
N ASP A 16 11.18 -7.54 -9.10
CA ASP A 16 9.98 -6.84 -9.59
C ASP A 16 8.73 -7.19 -8.76
N SER A 17 8.59 -8.44 -8.32
CA SER A 17 7.41 -8.88 -7.56
C SER A 17 7.50 -8.65 -6.04
N ARG A 18 8.70 -8.65 -5.44
CA ARG A 18 8.88 -8.49 -3.98
C ARG A 18 9.03 -7.03 -3.55
N ASP A 19 9.48 -6.13 -4.42
CA ASP A 19 9.75 -4.74 -4.06
C ASP A 19 8.62 -3.78 -4.48
N LEU A 20 7.89 -4.08 -5.55
CA LEU A 20 6.84 -3.19 -6.10
C LEU A 20 5.46 -3.36 -5.46
N ALA A 21 5.06 -4.58 -5.11
CA ALA A 21 3.73 -4.88 -4.61
C ALA A 21 3.78 -5.31 -3.15
N ASP A 22 2.94 -4.70 -2.32
CA ASP A 22 2.79 -5.15 -0.94
C ASP A 22 2.22 -6.59 -0.91
N PRO A 23 2.80 -7.53 -0.13
CA PRO A 23 2.30 -8.90 -0.03
C PRO A 23 0.79 -8.97 0.24
N ALA A 24 0.25 -8.06 1.04
CA ALA A 24 -1.19 -8.00 1.32
C ALA A 24 -2.03 -7.71 0.07
N VAL A 25 -1.51 -6.89 -0.87
CA VAL A 25 -2.16 -6.61 -2.16
C VAL A 25 -2.11 -7.86 -3.05
N ILE A 26 -1.00 -8.60 -3.06
CA ILE A 26 -0.86 -9.84 -3.84
C ILE A 26 -1.86 -10.89 -3.35
N ASP A 27 -1.94 -11.11 -2.04
CA ASP A 27 -2.87 -12.09 -1.45
C ASP A 27 -4.32 -11.70 -1.72
N THR A 28 -4.63 -10.41 -1.62
CA THR A 28 -5.94 -9.88 -1.98
C THR A 28 -6.29 -10.19 -3.43
N LEU A 29 -5.38 -9.97 -4.37
CA LEU A 29 -5.64 -10.25 -5.80
C LEU A 29 -5.84 -11.74 -6.08
N ARG A 30 -5.17 -12.61 -5.33
CA ARG A 30 -5.38 -14.06 -5.43
C ARG A 30 -6.79 -14.46 -4.98
N GLN A 31 -7.31 -13.81 -3.95
CA GLN A 31 -8.58 -14.14 -3.31
C GLN A 31 -9.77 -13.33 -3.82
N ILE A 32 -9.53 -12.25 -4.59
CA ILE A 32 -10.60 -11.32 -5.00
C ILE A 32 -11.68 -12.01 -5.83
N LYS A 33 -11.28 -12.98 -6.66
CA LYS A 33 -12.20 -13.72 -7.51
C LYS A 33 -13.15 -14.60 -6.70
N SER A 34 -12.63 -15.36 -5.73
CA SER A 34 -13.46 -16.21 -4.86
C SER A 34 -14.38 -15.37 -3.98
N LEU A 35 -13.85 -14.28 -3.40
CA LEU A 35 -14.66 -13.36 -2.59
C LEU A 35 -15.79 -12.71 -3.39
N GLY A 36 -15.50 -12.27 -4.62
CA GLY A 36 -16.50 -11.69 -5.51
C GLY A 36 -17.62 -12.68 -5.86
N GLN A 37 -17.25 -13.94 -6.11
CA GLN A 37 -18.23 -15.01 -6.40
C GLN A 37 -19.12 -15.27 -5.18
N GLU A 38 -18.54 -15.46 -4.01
CA GLU A 38 -19.29 -15.70 -2.76
C GLU A 38 -20.27 -14.55 -2.45
N GLN A 39 -19.83 -13.31 -2.64
CA GLN A 39 -20.66 -12.14 -2.40
C GLN A 39 -21.80 -12.03 -3.42
N TYR A 40 -21.53 -12.37 -4.68
CA TYR A 40 -22.57 -12.42 -5.72
C TYR A 40 -23.61 -13.51 -5.41
N ASP A 41 -23.17 -14.72 -5.07
CA ASP A 41 -24.06 -15.83 -4.76
C ASP A 41 -24.94 -15.49 -3.54
N THR A 42 -24.36 -14.87 -2.52
CA THR A 42 -25.08 -14.35 -1.36
C THR A 42 -26.12 -13.30 -1.77
N TYR A 43 -25.75 -12.35 -2.62
CA TYR A 43 -26.66 -11.31 -3.11
C TYR A 43 -27.86 -11.89 -3.84
N VAL A 44 -27.62 -12.82 -4.77
CA VAL A 44 -28.67 -13.48 -5.55
C VAL A 44 -29.60 -14.24 -4.61
N ASN A 45 -29.05 -15.00 -3.66
CA ASN A 45 -29.84 -15.79 -2.75
C ASN A 45 -30.69 -14.92 -1.81
N GLU A 46 -30.10 -13.88 -1.19
CA GLU A 46 -30.82 -13.01 -0.26
C GLU A 46 -31.89 -12.16 -0.95
N ARG A 47 -31.62 -11.61 -2.14
CA ARG A 47 -32.49 -10.59 -2.76
C ARG A 47 -33.39 -11.13 -3.85
N LEU A 48 -32.94 -12.13 -4.62
CA LEU A 48 -33.69 -12.65 -5.76
C LEU A 48 -34.43 -13.95 -5.42
N VAL A 49 -33.80 -14.84 -4.65
CA VAL A 49 -34.41 -16.14 -4.30
C VAL A 49 -35.27 -16.03 -3.05
N ASN A 50 -34.67 -15.64 -1.91
CA ASN A 50 -35.36 -15.61 -0.62
C ASN A 50 -36.12 -14.30 -0.39
N GLN A 51 -35.81 -13.25 -1.16
CA GLN A 51 -36.41 -11.91 -1.05
C GLN A 51 -36.40 -11.35 0.38
N THR A 52 -35.37 -11.68 1.17
CA THR A 52 -35.25 -11.25 2.56
C THR A 52 -34.79 -9.81 2.68
N LYS A 53 -34.07 -9.30 1.68
CA LYS A 53 -33.60 -7.92 1.60
C LYS A 53 -34.09 -7.27 0.31
N PRO A 54 -34.47 -5.98 0.34
CA PRO A 54 -34.84 -5.27 -0.88
C PRO A 54 -33.63 -5.05 -1.78
N ILE A 55 -33.87 -5.04 -3.10
CA ILE A 55 -32.82 -4.83 -4.11
C ILE A 55 -32.16 -3.45 -3.96
N THR A 56 -32.89 -2.47 -3.45
CA THR A 56 -32.42 -1.09 -3.22
C THR A 56 -31.52 -0.94 -2.00
N ASP A 57 -31.42 -1.98 -1.15
CA ASP A 57 -30.59 -1.92 0.05
C ASP A 57 -29.11 -1.73 -0.34
N PRO A 58 -28.37 -0.77 0.26
CA PRO A 58 -26.98 -0.53 -0.09
C PRO A 58 -26.09 -1.72 0.26
N MET A 59 -25.25 -2.15 -0.70
CA MET A 59 -24.26 -3.20 -0.47
C MET A 59 -22.99 -2.63 0.16
N LYS A 60 -22.48 -3.29 1.21
CA LYS A 60 -21.22 -2.89 1.86
C LYS A 60 -20.05 -3.00 0.89
N ARG A 61 -19.22 -1.95 0.82
CA ARG A 61 -17.98 -1.97 0.04
C ARG A 61 -16.91 -2.85 0.69
N ASN A 62 -16.22 -3.64 -0.13
CA ASN A 62 -15.05 -4.39 0.29
C ASN A 62 -13.85 -3.44 0.36
N ASN A 63 -13.36 -3.15 1.56
CA ASN A 63 -12.20 -2.29 1.79
C ASN A 63 -10.90 -3.10 1.67
N LEU A 64 -10.70 -3.71 0.51
CA LEU A 64 -9.54 -4.54 0.24
C LEU A 64 -8.31 -3.69 -0.11
N PRO A 65 -7.09 -4.10 0.32
CA PRO A 65 -5.86 -3.43 -0.07
C PRO A 65 -5.57 -3.74 -1.54
N LEU A 66 -5.53 -2.69 -2.36
CA LEU A 66 -5.26 -2.75 -3.81
C LEU A 66 -4.09 -1.84 -4.13
N PHE A 67 -3.58 -1.89 -5.37
CA PHE A 67 -2.48 -1.02 -5.80
C PHE A 67 -2.76 0.48 -5.62
N SER A 68 -4.03 0.90 -5.73
CA SER A 68 -4.47 2.28 -5.48
C SER A 68 -4.56 2.64 -4.00
N ARG A 69 -4.53 1.64 -3.10
CA ARG A 69 -4.61 1.77 -1.64
C ARG A 69 -3.62 0.80 -0.99
N PRO A 70 -2.30 1.05 -1.14
CA PRO A 70 -1.32 0.21 -0.47
C PRO A 70 -1.53 0.32 1.05
N PRO A 71 -1.38 -0.79 1.80
CA PRO A 71 -1.39 -0.72 3.25
C PRO A 71 -0.25 0.19 3.72
N VAL A 72 -0.44 0.85 4.86
CA VAL A 72 0.59 1.70 5.45
C VAL A 72 1.77 0.81 5.82
N ARG A 73 2.84 0.85 5.02
CA ARG A 73 4.08 0.14 5.34
C ARG A 73 4.65 0.73 6.63
N GLU A 74 4.92 -0.13 7.61
CA GLU A 74 5.63 0.28 8.82
C GLU A 74 7.00 0.86 8.41
N LYS A 75 7.34 2.04 8.95
CA LYS A 75 8.62 2.67 8.65
C LYS A 75 9.73 1.82 9.25
N SER A 76 10.67 1.39 8.42
CA SER A 76 11.86 0.69 8.89
C SER A 76 12.67 1.55 9.88
N ARG A 77 13.44 0.91 10.76
CA ARG A 77 14.32 1.59 11.74
C ARG A 77 15.25 2.61 11.07
N ALA A 78 15.76 2.30 9.88
CA ALA A 78 16.59 3.20 9.09
C ALA A 78 15.82 4.43 8.57
N GLN A 79 14.56 4.26 8.13
CA GLN A 79 13.72 5.38 7.71
C GLN A 79 13.33 6.28 8.89
N LEU A 80 13.07 5.69 10.06
CA LEU A 80 12.85 6.44 11.30
C LEU A 80 14.09 7.25 11.69
N GLN A 81 15.27 6.64 11.67
CA GLN A 81 16.54 7.33 11.92
C GLN A 81 16.78 8.50 10.94
N ARG A 82 16.54 8.29 9.63
CA ARG A 82 16.64 9.35 8.62
C ARG A 82 15.67 10.51 8.89
N SER A 83 14.44 10.22 9.31
CA SER A 83 13.48 11.27 9.67
C SER A 83 13.88 12.05 10.94
N SER A 84 14.43 11.36 11.95
CA SER A 84 14.97 12.00 13.14
C SER A 84 16.16 12.90 12.82
N LEU A 85 17.07 12.45 11.95
CA LEU A 85 18.21 13.23 11.50
C LEU A 85 17.78 14.49 10.74
N LYS A 86 16.81 14.38 9.82
CA LYS A 86 16.23 15.54 9.12
C LYS A 86 15.68 16.57 10.11
N ASN A 87 14.89 16.13 11.08
CA ASN A 87 14.29 17.02 12.08
C ASN A 87 15.36 17.72 12.93
N LYS A 88 16.43 17.01 13.31
CA LYS A 88 17.58 17.61 14.01
C LYS A 88 18.27 18.68 13.17
N LEU A 89 18.54 18.41 11.89
CA LEU A 89 19.13 19.39 10.97
C LEU A 89 18.26 20.64 10.81
N PHE A 90 16.94 20.49 10.69
CA PHE A 90 16.01 21.62 10.65
C PHE A 90 16.04 22.46 11.94
N SER A 91 16.08 21.82 13.11
CA SER A 91 16.18 22.55 14.38
C SER A 91 17.49 23.33 14.50
N VAL A 92 18.62 22.77 14.05
CA VAL A 92 19.92 23.46 14.06
C VAL A 92 19.90 24.67 13.12
N LEU A 93 19.35 24.52 11.91
CA LEU A 93 19.19 25.62 10.96
C LEU A 93 18.32 26.76 11.53
N GLN A 94 17.24 26.44 12.23
CA GLN A 94 16.39 27.45 12.87
C GLN A 94 17.11 28.20 14.00
N VAL A 95 17.90 27.50 14.81
CA VAL A 95 18.70 28.13 15.87
C VAL A 95 19.76 29.05 15.27
N VAL A 96 20.49 28.58 14.25
CA VAL A 96 21.52 29.39 13.56
C VAL A 96 20.90 30.65 12.92
N HIS A 97 19.76 30.51 12.25
CA HIS A 97 19.05 31.64 11.66
C HIS A 97 18.54 32.64 12.71
N SER A 98 18.07 32.15 13.86
CA SER A 98 17.62 33.01 14.96
C SER A 98 18.77 33.79 15.59
N VAL A 99 19.91 33.14 15.82
CA VAL A 99 21.12 33.79 16.39
C VAL A 99 21.72 34.82 15.43
N ALA A 100 21.76 34.52 14.13
CA ALA A 100 22.26 35.44 13.11
C ALA A 100 21.37 36.71 12.92
N ASN A 101 20.11 36.65 13.32
CA ASN A 101 19.17 37.79 13.23
C ASN A 101 19.04 38.60 14.54
N THR A 102 19.72 38.19 15.62
CA THR A 102 19.70 38.90 16.92
C THR A 102 20.94 39.78 17.18
N GLU A 103 21.92 39.81 16.27
CA GLU A 103 23.04 40.76 16.33
C GLU A 103 22.77 42.00 15.46
N TRP A 104 21.88 42.87 15.95
CA TRP A 104 21.78 44.30 15.60
C TRP A 104 21.37 45.10 16.83
#